data_AF-A0A535Q253-F1
#
_entry.id   AF-A0A535Q253-F1
#
_cell.length_a   1.000
_cell.length_b   1.000
_cell.length_c   1.000
_cell.angle_alpha   90.00
_cell.angle_beta   90.00
_cell.angle_gamma   90.00
#
_symmetry.space_group_name_H-M   'P 1'
#
loop_
_entity.id
_entity.type
_entity.pdbx_description
1 polymer ?
#
loop_
_entity_poly.entity_id
_entity_poly.type
_entity_poly.pdbx_seq_one_letter_code
_entity_poly.pdbx_strand_id
1 'polypeptide(L)'
;MNHMKYARYIQAGWVMLLATLLLGLVVTPAGAASSTARQITQGSGNATSVGATIYLTRRTLAPLFQSGIEQQVPGAVSSEINNIVSGLPRQDQGWALQMANTLIQPSATLTGLTTQPGGLVTSLQVSLYPGDPQPINISMLVSLSVLNSSTVQVSARPLNGGPALVSGPLATFQVPIGQLNSINTTPGCGDSALALRLQFPVTLGNAQTQVQQNTAFSAYTSMSTDNRGQSQSNPGMLRSTPSTNTSAYIELPASSLASMGNSVGDLPITSNMMAKNANIGVQGSNLLISADVYDSFLGKIGTATTTVAPTAAGGSLAVHVLSTTITFLNIFTFPYDSYNAQIQQTLNSKLNRALAGKFTVTQAAIGPNTHVPCAAGDSLVLTGVASLG
;
A
#
# COMPACT_ATOMS: atom_id res chain seq x y z
N MET A 1 72.75 -16.88 27.67
CA MET A 1 73.05 -15.69 26.83
C MET A 1 72.14 -15.60 25.58
N ASN A 2 70.83 -15.90 25.68
CA ASN A 2 69.88 -15.87 24.55
C ASN A 2 68.52 -15.19 24.83
N HIS A 3 68.30 -14.59 26.02
CA HIS A 3 67.03 -13.93 26.34
C HIS A 3 66.96 -12.43 26.02
N MET A 4 68.08 -11.74 25.78
CA MET A 4 68.08 -10.30 25.45
C MET A 4 67.92 -9.98 23.95
N LYS A 5 68.01 -10.98 23.06
CA LYS A 5 67.84 -10.77 21.61
C LYS A 5 66.37 -10.85 21.15
N TYR A 6 65.53 -11.62 21.86
CA TYR A 6 64.11 -11.79 21.49
C TYR A 6 63.24 -10.57 21.86
N ALA A 7 63.56 -9.88 22.95
CA ALA A 7 62.86 -8.66 23.37
C ALA A 7 63.09 -7.47 22.42
N ARG A 8 64.25 -7.41 21.74
CA ARG A 8 64.58 -6.32 20.79
C ARG A 8 63.87 -6.47 19.43
N TYR A 9 63.53 -7.68 19.01
CA TYR A 9 62.79 -7.89 17.76
C TYR A 9 61.29 -7.55 17.87
N ILE A 10 60.70 -7.75 19.05
CA ILE A 10 59.29 -7.37 19.29
C ILE A 10 59.16 -5.85 19.38
N GLN A 11 60.07 -5.15 20.07
CA GLN A 11 60.04 -3.68 20.14
C GLN A 11 60.24 -2.99 18.76
N ALA A 12 61.05 -3.56 17.86
CA ALA A 12 61.23 -3.01 16.52
C ALA A 12 60.00 -3.20 15.61
N GLY A 13 59.24 -4.29 15.79
CA GLY A 13 58.00 -4.54 15.05
C GLY A 13 56.87 -3.57 15.38
N TRP A 14 56.75 -3.17 16.65
CA TRP A 14 55.73 -2.20 17.09
C TRP A 14 56.01 -0.76 16.64
N VAL A 15 57.29 -0.37 16.51
CA VAL A 15 57.67 0.98 16.06
C VAL A 15 57.48 1.16 14.55
N MET A 16 57.67 0.11 13.75
CA MET A 16 57.42 0.16 12.29
C MET A 16 55.92 0.19 11.93
N LEU A 17 55.06 -0.43 12.75
CA LEU A 17 53.61 -0.43 12.55
C LEU A 17 52.97 0.91 12.98
N LEU A 18 53.54 1.58 13.98
CA LEU A 18 53.14 2.94 14.38
C LEU A 18 53.57 4.01 13.36
N ALA A 19 54.75 3.85 12.74
CA ALA A 19 55.25 4.77 11.71
C ALA A 19 54.45 4.70 10.40
N THR A 20 53.96 3.51 10.02
CA THR A 20 53.08 3.32 8.86
C THR A 20 51.66 3.83 9.10
N LEU A 21 51.16 3.80 10.35
CA LEU A 21 49.87 4.39 10.72
C LEU A 21 49.92 5.94 10.74
N LEU A 22 51.06 6.53 11.09
CA LEU A 22 51.25 7.99 11.13
C LEU A 22 51.47 8.62 9.73
N LEU A 23 52.02 7.86 8.77
CA LEU A 23 52.22 8.32 7.38
C LEU A 23 50.96 8.22 6.51
N GLY A 24 49.92 7.51 6.94
CA GLY A 24 48.63 7.41 6.23
C GLY A 24 47.64 8.55 6.52
N LEU A 25 47.97 9.48 7.42
CA LEU A 25 47.04 10.50 7.95
C LEU A 25 47.16 11.90 7.30
N VAL A 26 47.90 12.03 6.18
CA VAL A 26 48.06 13.33 5.49
C VAL A 26 47.56 13.25 4.05
N VAL A 27 46.24 13.17 3.87
CA VAL A 27 45.54 13.81 2.73
C VAL A 27 44.13 14.19 3.18
N THR A 28 43.98 15.40 3.71
CA THR A 28 42.72 16.15 3.72
C THR A 28 42.63 16.98 2.43
N PRO A 29 41.47 17.13 1.79
CA PRO A 29 41.06 18.43 1.29
C PRO A 29 40.27 19.13 2.41
N ALA A 30 40.87 20.23 2.90
CA ALA A 30 40.19 21.22 3.70
C ALA A 30 39.14 21.96 2.84
N GLY A 31 37.97 22.21 3.44
CA GLY A 31 36.91 23.01 2.83
C GLY A 31 35.92 23.52 3.87
N ALA A 32 36.28 24.65 4.49
CA ALA A 32 35.44 25.62 5.21
C ALA A 32 34.63 25.16 6.44
N ALA A 33 35.13 25.56 7.60
CA ALA A 33 34.34 25.74 8.81
C ALA A 33 33.40 26.94 8.66
N SER A 34 32.11 26.71 8.86
CA SER A 34 31.15 27.74 9.24
C SER A 34 30.64 27.39 10.64
N SER A 35 30.94 28.25 11.62
CA SER A 35 30.30 28.22 12.93
C SER A 35 28.81 28.46 12.72
N THR A 36 28.00 27.43 12.93
CA THR A 36 26.55 27.56 12.98
C THR A 36 26.05 26.76 14.16
N ALA A 37 25.12 27.35 14.89
CA ALA A 37 24.54 26.88 16.14
C ALA A 37 24.28 25.37 16.13
N ARG A 38 24.54 24.73 17.29
CA ARG A 38 24.02 23.40 17.63
C ARG A 38 22.49 23.42 17.50
N GLN A 39 21.99 23.19 16.29
CA GLN A 39 20.72 22.52 16.11
C GLN A 39 21.02 21.04 16.19
N ILE A 40 20.42 20.40 17.18
CA ILE A 40 20.23 18.97 17.22
C ILE A 40 19.56 18.62 15.89
N THR A 41 20.33 18.09 14.95
CA THR A 41 19.79 17.47 13.74
C THR A 41 19.01 16.25 14.23
N GLN A 42 17.74 16.44 14.57
CA GLN A 42 16.77 15.36 14.49
C GLN A 42 16.89 14.85 13.06
N GLY A 43 17.51 13.67 12.91
CA GLY A 43 17.65 13.03 11.61
C GLY A 43 16.27 12.98 10.96
N SER A 44 16.08 13.78 9.93
CA SER A 44 14.98 13.62 8.99
C SER A 44 15.15 12.21 8.43
N GLY A 45 14.27 11.29 8.84
CA GLY A 45 14.36 9.90 8.40
C GLY A 45 14.24 9.87 6.89
N ASN A 46 15.26 9.37 6.19
CA ASN A 46 15.22 9.17 4.76
C ASN A 46 14.01 8.27 4.44
N ALA A 47 13.04 8.81 3.71
CA ALA A 47 11.88 8.07 3.25
C ALA A 47 12.35 7.01 2.26
N THR A 48 12.14 5.73 2.58
CA THR A 48 12.43 4.64 1.64
C THR A 48 11.15 4.26 0.91
N SER A 49 11.25 4.10 -0.41
CA SER A 49 10.14 3.60 -1.21
C SER A 49 9.96 2.10 -0.96
N VAL A 50 8.76 1.70 -0.56
CA VAL A 50 8.40 0.32 -0.22
C VAL A 50 7.34 -0.15 -1.22
N GLY A 51 7.56 -1.32 -1.80
CA GLY A 51 6.58 -1.98 -2.65
C GLY A 51 5.52 -2.67 -1.80
N ALA A 52 4.26 -2.59 -2.21
CA ALA A 52 3.16 -3.27 -1.55
C ALA A 52 2.11 -3.73 -2.55
N THR A 53 1.45 -4.84 -2.26
CA THR A 53 0.23 -5.25 -2.97
C THR A 53 -0.96 -5.06 -2.04
N ILE A 54 -1.91 -4.19 -2.41
CA ILE A 54 -3.21 -4.11 -1.73
C ILE A 54 -4.19 -5.02 -2.44
N TYR A 55 -4.76 -5.96 -1.71
CA TYR A 55 -5.84 -6.81 -2.17
C TYR A 55 -7.20 -6.25 -1.74
N LEU A 56 -8.03 -5.92 -2.72
CA LEU A 56 -9.43 -5.51 -2.52
C LEU A 56 -10.32 -6.73 -2.65
N THR A 57 -11.22 -6.89 -1.68
CA THR A 57 -12.14 -8.02 -1.64
C THR A 57 -13.34 -7.81 -2.56
N ARG A 58 -14.00 -8.91 -2.95
CA ARG A 58 -15.30 -8.84 -3.66
C ARG A 58 -16.36 -8.07 -2.85
N ARG A 59 -16.38 -8.25 -1.53
CA ARG A 59 -17.30 -7.56 -0.62
C ARG A 59 -17.07 -6.05 -0.62
N THR A 60 -15.83 -5.61 -0.76
CA THR A 60 -15.47 -4.20 -0.91
C THR A 60 -15.95 -3.65 -2.25
N LEU A 61 -15.72 -4.40 -3.34
CA LEU A 61 -15.99 -3.91 -4.70
C LEU A 61 -17.48 -3.90 -5.05
N ALA A 62 -18.26 -4.87 -4.57
CA ALA A 62 -19.68 -4.97 -4.89
C ALA A 62 -20.50 -3.67 -4.64
N PRO A 63 -20.44 -3.00 -3.48
CA PRO A 63 -21.16 -1.75 -3.26
C PRO A 63 -20.64 -0.59 -4.14
N LEU A 64 -19.34 -0.56 -4.43
CA LEU A 64 -18.77 0.44 -5.34
C LEU A 64 -19.29 0.27 -6.78
N PHE A 65 -19.37 -0.98 -7.23
CA PHE A 65 -19.98 -1.30 -8.52
C PHE A 65 -21.47 -0.94 -8.53
N GLN A 66 -22.23 -1.33 -7.50
CA GLN A 66 -23.66 -0.99 -7.39
C GLN A 66 -23.91 0.51 -7.44
N SER A 67 -23.15 1.30 -6.67
CA SER A 67 -23.25 2.76 -6.72
C SER A 67 -22.93 3.34 -8.10
N GLY A 68 -21.94 2.77 -8.82
CA GLY A 68 -21.63 3.21 -10.18
C GLY A 68 -22.73 2.86 -11.17
N ILE A 69 -23.34 1.68 -11.03
CA ILE A 69 -24.47 1.22 -11.85
C ILE A 69 -25.67 2.15 -11.68
N GLU A 70 -26.01 2.49 -10.43
CA GLU A 70 -27.12 3.40 -10.10
C GLU A 70 -26.93 4.80 -10.69
N GLN A 71 -25.68 5.26 -10.82
CA GLN A 71 -25.38 6.55 -11.43
C GLN A 71 -25.38 6.51 -12.96
N GLN A 72 -24.90 5.42 -13.57
CA GLN A 72 -24.69 5.35 -15.03
C GLN A 72 -25.92 4.85 -15.80
N VAL A 73 -26.68 3.90 -15.26
CA VAL A 73 -27.78 3.26 -16.00
C VAL A 73 -28.91 4.24 -16.34
N PRO A 74 -29.41 5.08 -15.41
CA PRO A 74 -30.42 6.08 -15.76
C PRO A 74 -29.94 7.05 -16.85
N GLY A 75 -28.67 7.47 -16.80
CA GLY A 75 -28.08 8.37 -17.79
C GLY A 75 -27.94 7.71 -19.17
N ALA A 76 -27.45 6.48 -19.23
CA ALA A 76 -27.30 5.74 -20.48
C ALA A 76 -28.66 5.49 -21.16
N VAL A 77 -29.68 5.10 -20.40
CA VAL A 77 -31.03 4.89 -20.93
C VAL A 77 -31.66 6.21 -21.36
N SER A 78 -31.50 7.28 -20.58
CA SER A 78 -32.00 8.61 -20.96
C SER A 78 -31.37 9.12 -22.26
N SER A 79 -30.07 8.88 -22.46
CA SER A 79 -29.38 9.22 -23.71
C SER A 79 -29.95 8.45 -24.89
N GLU A 80 -30.23 7.15 -24.72
CA GLU A 80 -30.78 6.32 -25.79
C GLU A 80 -32.23 6.69 -26.13
N ILE A 81 -33.05 6.99 -25.10
CA ILE A 81 -34.39 7.56 -25.29
C ILE A 81 -34.29 8.85 -26.11
N ASN A 82 -33.38 9.76 -25.76
CA ASN A 82 -33.18 11.01 -26.50
C ASN A 82 -32.77 10.76 -27.94
N ASN A 83 -31.88 9.79 -28.21
CA ASN A 83 -31.47 9.41 -29.57
C ASN A 83 -32.67 8.92 -30.40
N ILE A 84 -33.47 8.00 -29.84
CA ILE A 84 -34.67 7.46 -30.50
C ILE A 84 -35.69 8.58 -30.75
N VAL A 85 -35.97 9.39 -29.73
CA VAL A 85 -36.93 10.50 -29.83
C VAL A 85 -36.45 11.56 -30.83
N SER A 86 -35.15 11.83 -30.92
CA SER A 86 -34.59 12.78 -31.90
C SER A 86 -34.84 12.37 -33.35
N GLY A 87 -35.05 11.07 -33.61
CA GLY A 87 -35.43 10.53 -34.91
C GLY A 87 -36.92 10.73 -35.28
N LEU A 88 -37.76 11.15 -34.33
CA LEU A 88 -39.18 11.40 -34.56
C LEU A 88 -39.42 12.81 -35.16
N PRO A 89 -40.55 13.04 -35.86
CA PRO A 89 -40.97 14.37 -36.28
C PRO A 89 -41.01 15.35 -35.11
N ARG A 90 -40.57 16.61 -35.31
CA ARG A 90 -40.47 17.61 -34.22
C ARG A 90 -41.75 17.80 -33.40
N GLN A 91 -42.92 17.67 -34.03
CA GLN A 91 -44.22 17.77 -33.37
C GLN A 91 -44.46 16.65 -32.33
N ASP A 92 -43.79 15.51 -32.49
CA ASP A 92 -43.97 14.32 -31.67
C ASP A 92 -42.92 14.16 -30.56
N GLN A 93 -41.80 14.87 -30.68
CA GLN A 93 -40.66 14.73 -29.76
C GLN A 93 -41.03 15.05 -28.30
N GLY A 94 -41.82 16.12 -28.08
CA GLY A 94 -42.18 16.57 -26.74
C GLY A 94 -43.02 15.58 -25.96
N TRP A 95 -44.07 15.01 -26.59
CA TRP A 95 -44.92 14.03 -25.94
C TRP A 95 -44.24 12.66 -25.84
N ALA A 96 -43.47 12.26 -26.86
CA ALA A 96 -42.75 10.99 -26.86
C ALA A 96 -41.70 10.95 -25.74
N LEU A 97 -40.98 12.05 -25.50
CA LEU A 97 -40.03 12.16 -24.40
C LEU A 97 -40.72 12.07 -23.03
N GLN A 98 -41.86 12.77 -22.85
CA GLN A 98 -42.63 12.72 -21.61
C GLN A 98 -43.17 11.32 -21.34
N MET A 99 -43.72 10.64 -22.35
CA MET A 99 -44.18 9.27 -22.21
C MET A 99 -43.04 8.30 -21.91
N ALA A 100 -41.92 8.41 -22.63
CA ALA A 100 -40.76 7.55 -22.42
C ALA A 100 -40.20 7.70 -21.00
N ASN A 101 -39.99 8.93 -20.52
CA ASN A 101 -39.49 9.17 -19.16
C ASN A 101 -40.48 8.79 -18.05
N THR A 102 -41.79 8.76 -18.34
CA THR A 102 -42.81 8.34 -17.37
C THR A 102 -42.91 6.83 -17.28
N LEU A 103 -42.86 6.14 -18.42
CA LEU A 103 -43.05 4.69 -18.53
C LEU A 103 -41.75 3.90 -18.30
N ILE A 104 -40.61 4.47 -18.66
CA ILE A 104 -39.29 3.85 -18.54
C ILE A 104 -38.59 4.47 -17.32
N GLN A 105 -38.59 3.73 -16.22
CA GLN A 105 -37.88 4.04 -14.98
C GLN A 105 -36.80 2.97 -14.78
N PRO A 106 -35.68 3.09 -15.52
CA PRO A 106 -34.70 2.04 -15.59
C PRO A 106 -33.98 1.91 -14.25
N SER A 107 -33.82 0.68 -13.80
CA SER A 107 -33.01 0.32 -12.64
C SER A 107 -32.12 -0.85 -12.99
N ALA A 108 -30.97 -0.94 -12.33
CA ALA A 108 -30.06 -2.05 -12.50
C ALA A 108 -29.48 -2.48 -11.16
N THR A 109 -29.42 -3.79 -10.98
CA THR A 109 -28.91 -4.41 -9.76
C THR A 109 -27.76 -5.35 -10.11
N LEU A 110 -26.67 -5.24 -9.37
CA LEU A 110 -25.56 -6.16 -9.43
C LEU A 110 -25.99 -7.53 -8.89
N THR A 111 -26.03 -8.53 -9.75
CA THR A 111 -26.38 -9.93 -9.40
C THR A 111 -25.15 -10.81 -9.24
N GLY A 112 -24.01 -10.42 -9.80
CA GLY A 112 -22.77 -11.18 -9.67
C GLY A 112 -21.52 -10.36 -9.94
N LEU A 113 -20.46 -10.66 -9.18
CA LEU A 113 -19.11 -10.12 -9.39
C LEU A 113 -18.09 -11.24 -9.20
N THR A 114 -17.53 -11.73 -10.30
CA THR A 114 -16.56 -12.84 -10.29
C THR A 114 -15.26 -12.45 -10.97
N THR A 115 -14.15 -12.99 -10.50
CA THR A 115 -12.82 -12.72 -11.06
C THR A 115 -12.52 -13.64 -12.22
N GLN A 116 -12.06 -13.09 -13.34
CA GLN A 116 -11.56 -13.85 -14.48
C GLN A 116 -10.22 -13.27 -14.94
N PRO A 117 -9.34 -14.02 -15.64
CA PRO A 117 -8.21 -13.42 -16.31
C PRO A 117 -8.61 -12.22 -17.17
N GLY A 118 -8.00 -11.06 -16.90
CA GLY A 118 -8.22 -9.82 -17.64
C GLY A 118 -9.40 -8.95 -17.17
N GLY A 119 -10.12 -9.32 -16.12
CA GLY A 119 -11.18 -8.46 -15.57
C GLY A 119 -12.14 -9.12 -14.59
N LEU A 120 -13.09 -8.32 -14.13
CA LEU A 120 -14.20 -8.74 -13.29
C LEU A 120 -15.41 -9.00 -14.19
N VAL A 121 -15.95 -10.20 -14.15
CA VAL A 121 -17.24 -10.49 -14.77
C VAL A 121 -18.32 -9.94 -13.86
N THR A 122 -19.01 -8.94 -14.37
CA THR A 122 -20.08 -8.22 -13.71
C THR A 122 -21.39 -8.64 -14.34
N SER A 123 -22.26 -9.27 -13.55
CA SER A 123 -23.61 -9.65 -13.93
C SER A 123 -24.60 -8.65 -13.35
N LEU A 124 -25.47 -8.13 -14.20
CA LEU A 124 -26.47 -7.12 -13.90
C LEU A 124 -27.85 -7.66 -14.26
N GLN A 125 -28.84 -7.28 -13.49
CA GLN A 125 -30.24 -7.40 -13.87
C GLN A 125 -30.80 -6.01 -14.06
N VAL A 126 -31.27 -5.71 -15.27
CA VAL A 126 -31.86 -4.41 -15.64
C VAL A 126 -33.36 -4.57 -15.72
N SER A 127 -34.09 -3.69 -15.05
CA SER A 127 -35.55 -3.59 -15.15
C SER A 127 -35.90 -2.24 -15.75
N LEU A 128 -36.83 -2.22 -16.71
CA LEU A 128 -37.23 -0.96 -17.37
C LEU A 128 -38.24 -0.16 -16.55
N TYR A 129 -38.96 -0.81 -15.64
CA TYR A 129 -39.96 -0.19 -14.76
C TYR A 129 -40.12 -1.01 -13.47
N PRO A 130 -40.70 -0.43 -12.40
CA PRO A 130 -41.00 -1.16 -11.17
C PRO A 130 -41.93 -2.35 -11.44
N GLY A 131 -41.51 -3.55 -11.04
CA GLY A 131 -42.31 -4.77 -11.25
C GLY A 131 -42.22 -5.37 -12.65
N ASP A 132 -41.19 -5.02 -13.43
CA ASP A 132 -40.89 -5.60 -14.74
C ASP A 132 -40.96 -7.15 -14.69
N PRO A 133 -41.90 -7.80 -15.40
CA PRO A 133 -42.03 -9.25 -15.41
C PRO A 133 -40.93 -9.93 -16.23
N GLN A 134 -40.15 -9.19 -17.03
CA GLN A 134 -39.09 -9.72 -17.87
C GLN A 134 -37.81 -8.89 -17.77
N PRO A 135 -37.18 -8.84 -16.58
CA PRO A 135 -35.92 -8.11 -16.42
C PRO A 135 -34.82 -8.73 -17.29
N ILE A 136 -33.96 -7.87 -17.82
CA ILE A 136 -32.90 -8.24 -18.76
C ILE A 136 -31.63 -8.54 -17.97
N ASN A 137 -31.10 -9.76 -18.11
CA ASN A 137 -29.82 -10.12 -17.52
C ASN A 137 -28.67 -9.79 -18.47
N ILE A 138 -27.66 -9.09 -17.96
CA ILE A 138 -26.54 -8.57 -18.73
C ILE A 138 -25.25 -9.00 -18.06
N SER A 139 -24.26 -9.42 -18.86
CA SER A 139 -22.95 -9.81 -18.36
C SER A 139 -21.86 -9.09 -19.13
N MET A 140 -21.00 -8.40 -18.39
CA MET A 140 -19.90 -7.61 -18.92
C MET A 140 -18.59 -8.02 -18.27
N LEU A 141 -17.51 -7.97 -19.03
CA LEU A 141 -16.17 -8.02 -18.47
C LEU A 141 -15.70 -6.59 -18.23
N VAL A 142 -15.52 -6.24 -16.97
CA VAL A 142 -14.94 -4.97 -16.52
C VAL A 142 -13.44 -5.15 -16.36
N SER A 143 -12.66 -4.49 -17.20
CA SER A 143 -11.20 -4.44 -17.10
C SER A 143 -10.75 -3.16 -16.42
N LEU A 144 -9.64 -3.26 -15.68
CA LEU A 144 -9.00 -2.13 -15.04
C LEU A 144 -7.57 -2.04 -15.57
N SER A 145 -7.16 -0.83 -15.97
CA SER A 145 -5.81 -0.55 -16.46
C SER A 145 -5.25 0.70 -15.80
N VAL A 146 -3.94 0.70 -15.56
CA VAL A 146 -3.23 1.87 -15.03
C VAL A 146 -3.05 2.87 -16.18
N LEU A 147 -3.62 4.06 -16.03
CA LEU A 147 -3.45 5.15 -17.00
C LEU A 147 -2.18 5.95 -16.68
N ASN A 148 -1.90 6.16 -15.39
CA ASN A 148 -0.67 6.79 -14.89
C ASN A 148 -0.44 6.37 -13.42
N SER A 149 0.58 6.94 -12.77
CA SER A 149 1.00 6.59 -11.41
C SER A 149 -0.05 6.78 -10.31
N SER A 150 -1.21 7.39 -10.57
CA SER A 150 -2.31 7.49 -9.60
C SER A 150 -3.68 7.18 -10.19
N THR A 151 -3.81 7.10 -11.51
CA THR A 151 -5.11 7.00 -12.19
C THR A 151 -5.33 5.61 -12.76
N VAL A 152 -6.48 5.01 -12.43
CA VAL A 152 -6.97 3.78 -13.03
C VAL A 152 -8.09 4.11 -14.01
N GLN A 153 -8.03 3.53 -15.20
CA GLN A 153 -9.12 3.52 -16.16
C GLN A 153 -9.93 2.23 -16.00
N VAL A 154 -11.24 2.37 -15.93
CA VAL A 154 -12.21 1.28 -15.92
C VAL A 154 -12.86 1.22 -17.28
N SER A 155 -12.81 0.05 -17.91
CA SER A 155 -13.45 -0.21 -19.20
C SER A 155 -14.36 -1.42 -19.07
N ALA A 156 -15.43 -1.45 -19.86
CA ALA A 156 -16.29 -2.62 -19.98
C ALA A 156 -16.35 -3.12 -21.41
N ARG A 157 -16.51 -4.43 -21.56
CA ARG A 157 -16.91 -5.07 -22.80
C ARG A 157 -18.02 -6.08 -22.54
N PRO A 158 -19.03 -6.18 -23.41
CA PRO A 158 -20.02 -7.24 -23.32
C PRO A 158 -19.34 -8.62 -23.44
N LEU A 159 -19.83 -9.60 -22.69
CA LEU A 159 -19.47 -10.99 -22.91
C LEU A 159 -20.31 -11.57 -24.06
N ASN A 160 -19.70 -12.45 -24.86
CA ASN A 160 -20.28 -12.99 -26.09
C ASN A 160 -21.72 -13.47 -25.91
N GLY A 161 -22.64 -12.96 -26.75
CA GLY A 161 -24.05 -13.36 -26.79
C GLY A 161 -25.01 -12.57 -25.90
N GLY A 162 -24.52 -11.65 -25.05
CA GLY A 162 -25.36 -10.79 -24.22
C GLY A 162 -25.62 -9.40 -24.83
N PRO A 163 -26.75 -8.74 -24.47
CA PRO A 163 -26.98 -7.35 -24.86
C PRO A 163 -25.95 -6.44 -24.19
N ALA A 164 -25.32 -5.55 -24.94
CA ALA A 164 -24.34 -4.61 -24.43
C ALA A 164 -25.05 -3.41 -23.79
N LEU A 165 -24.90 -3.21 -22.47
CA LEU A 165 -25.29 -1.96 -21.82
C LEU A 165 -24.36 -0.82 -22.22
N VAL A 166 -23.06 -1.10 -22.16
CA VAL A 166 -21.98 -0.15 -22.39
C VAL A 166 -20.76 -0.90 -22.91
N SER A 167 -19.97 -0.24 -23.75
CA SER A 167 -18.71 -0.79 -24.27
C SER A 167 -17.68 0.33 -24.37
N GLY A 168 -16.46 0.07 -23.88
CA GLY A 168 -15.36 1.03 -23.85
C GLY A 168 -15.08 1.60 -22.46
N PRO A 169 -14.36 2.73 -22.38
CA PRO A 169 -14.05 3.41 -21.13
C PRO A 169 -15.32 3.88 -20.41
N LEU A 170 -15.46 3.52 -19.13
CA LEU A 170 -16.62 3.91 -18.31
C LEU A 170 -16.29 5.05 -17.35
N ALA A 171 -15.13 4.95 -16.70
CA ALA A 171 -14.75 5.87 -15.65
C ALA A 171 -13.24 5.83 -15.42
N THR A 172 -12.74 6.87 -14.74
CA THR A 172 -11.43 6.86 -14.12
C THR A 172 -11.56 7.12 -12.63
N PHE A 173 -10.64 6.58 -11.84
CA PHE A 173 -10.53 6.92 -10.42
C PHE A 173 -9.08 7.11 -10.02
N GLN A 174 -8.88 7.92 -8.98
CA GLN A 174 -7.58 8.22 -8.40
C GLN A 174 -7.31 7.29 -7.22
N VAL A 175 -6.11 6.72 -7.15
CA VAL A 175 -5.59 6.02 -5.98
C VAL A 175 -4.91 7.06 -5.09
N PRO A 176 -5.43 7.34 -3.88
CA PRO A 176 -4.95 8.44 -3.05
C PRO A 176 -3.61 8.15 -2.35
N ILE A 177 -3.08 6.93 -2.48
CA ILE A 177 -1.92 6.45 -1.73
C ILE A 177 -0.82 5.91 -2.65
N GLY A 178 0.37 6.48 -2.53
CA GLY A 178 1.56 6.01 -3.24
C GLY A 178 1.49 6.21 -4.76
N GLN A 179 2.33 5.44 -5.46
CA GLN A 179 2.38 5.36 -6.91
C GLN A 179 1.91 3.97 -7.33
N LEU A 180 0.92 3.92 -8.20
CA LEU A 180 0.37 2.71 -8.78
C LEU A 180 1.22 2.21 -9.94
N ASN A 181 1.72 0.99 -9.81
CA ASN A 181 2.54 0.34 -10.81
C ASN A 181 1.70 -0.56 -11.72
N SER A 182 0.77 -1.34 -11.13
CA SER A 182 -0.09 -2.25 -11.88
C SER A 182 -1.34 -2.60 -11.07
N ILE A 183 -2.38 -3.02 -11.79
CA ILE A 183 -3.65 -3.45 -11.23
C ILE A 183 -4.10 -4.73 -11.93
N ASN A 184 -4.27 -5.80 -11.18
CA ASN A 184 -4.56 -7.13 -11.73
C ASN A 184 -5.70 -7.79 -10.96
N THR A 185 -6.58 -8.50 -11.64
CA THR A 185 -7.52 -9.40 -10.98
C THR A 185 -6.82 -10.60 -10.37
N THR A 186 -7.42 -11.19 -9.34
CA THR A 186 -6.81 -12.30 -8.58
C THR A 186 -7.69 -13.57 -8.56
N PRO A 187 -7.90 -14.23 -9.72
CA PRO A 187 -8.67 -15.47 -9.76
C PRO A 187 -8.11 -16.53 -8.80
N GLY A 188 -8.98 -17.12 -7.97
CA GLY A 188 -8.60 -18.17 -7.02
C GLY A 188 -7.87 -17.68 -5.77
N CYS A 189 -7.69 -16.36 -5.56
CA CYS A 189 -7.01 -15.83 -4.38
C CYS A 189 -7.95 -15.53 -3.21
N GLY A 190 -8.69 -16.55 -2.74
CA GLY A 190 -9.56 -16.41 -1.57
C GLY A 190 -10.60 -15.29 -1.75
N ASP A 191 -10.63 -14.33 -0.82
CA ASP A 191 -11.58 -13.22 -0.82
C ASP A 191 -11.18 -12.08 -1.77
N SER A 192 -9.91 -12.06 -2.17
CA SER A 192 -9.37 -11.04 -3.06
C SER A 192 -10.02 -11.12 -4.44
N ALA A 193 -10.41 -9.95 -4.95
CA ALA A 193 -10.82 -9.77 -6.34
C ALA A 193 -9.76 -9.04 -7.16
N LEU A 194 -9.10 -8.06 -6.55
CA LEU A 194 -8.22 -7.13 -7.25
C LEU A 194 -6.96 -6.85 -6.43
N ALA A 195 -5.79 -6.94 -7.06
CA ALA A 195 -4.50 -6.61 -6.51
C ALA A 195 -3.99 -5.30 -7.11
N LEU A 196 -3.76 -4.30 -6.27
CA LEU A 196 -3.14 -3.03 -6.64
C LEU A 196 -1.69 -3.05 -6.16
N ARG A 197 -0.74 -3.04 -7.09
CA ARG A 197 0.68 -2.97 -6.76
C ARG A 197 1.10 -1.52 -6.70
N LEU A 198 1.49 -1.08 -5.51
CA LEU A 198 1.86 0.28 -5.18
C LEU A 198 3.32 0.37 -4.76
N GLN A 199 3.88 1.55 -4.92
CA GLN A 199 5.09 1.99 -4.25
C GLN A 199 4.74 3.20 -3.39
N PHE A 200 5.03 3.16 -2.10
CA PHE A 200 4.85 4.35 -1.26
C PHE A 200 6.08 4.62 -0.39
N PRO A 201 6.38 5.91 -0.15
CA PRO A 201 7.42 6.27 0.80
C PRO A 201 6.98 5.87 2.22
N VAL A 202 7.89 5.21 2.93
CA VAL A 202 7.77 4.90 4.36
C VAL A 202 8.92 5.61 5.08
N THR A 203 8.57 6.41 6.08
CA THR A 203 9.52 6.94 7.07
C THR A 203 9.27 6.23 8.40
N LEU A 204 10.32 5.61 8.94
CA LEU A 204 10.26 5.00 10.27
C LEU A 204 10.64 6.04 11.33
N GLY A 205 9.81 6.18 12.36
CA GLY A 205 10.08 7.07 13.51
C GLY A 205 9.65 8.54 13.35
N ASN A 206 9.65 9.11 12.13
CA ASN A 206 9.23 10.49 11.87
C ASN A 206 8.23 10.56 10.69
N ALA A 207 6.93 10.50 10.99
CA ALA A 207 5.92 10.99 10.06
C ALA A 207 5.41 12.32 10.61
N GLN A 208 5.65 13.42 9.90
CA GLN A 208 4.80 14.60 10.10
C GLN A 208 3.38 14.16 9.76
N THR A 209 2.47 14.23 10.73
CA THR A 209 1.04 14.24 10.49
C THR A 209 0.68 15.51 9.72
N GLN A 210 0.98 15.55 8.42
CA GLN A 210 0.07 16.23 7.52
C GLN A 210 -1.09 15.26 7.33
N VAL A 211 -2.08 15.43 8.20
CA VAL A 211 -3.46 15.07 7.88
C VAL A 211 -3.82 15.97 6.70
N GLN A 212 -3.43 15.57 5.49
CA GLN A 212 -3.98 16.17 4.31
C GLN A 212 -5.44 15.74 4.35
N GLN A 213 -6.28 16.72 4.67
CA GLN A 213 -7.72 16.61 4.75
C GLN A 213 -8.17 15.90 3.48
N ASN A 214 -8.53 14.61 3.63
CA ASN A 214 -8.88 13.72 2.53
C ASN A 214 -9.95 14.42 1.69
N THR A 215 -9.58 14.85 0.49
CA THR A 215 -10.55 14.86 -0.59
C THR A 215 -10.99 13.41 -0.75
N ALA A 216 -12.28 13.17 -0.50
CA ALA A 216 -12.95 11.89 -0.66
C ALA A 216 -12.60 11.22 -2.00
N PHE A 217 -13.01 9.96 -2.19
CA PHE A 217 -13.18 9.36 -3.51
C PHE A 217 -14.10 10.26 -4.36
N SER A 218 -13.55 11.33 -4.94
CA SER A 218 -14.19 12.15 -5.95
C SER A 218 -13.99 11.40 -7.25
N ALA A 219 -14.72 10.30 -7.37
CA ALA A 219 -14.88 9.64 -8.64
C ALA A 219 -15.68 10.57 -9.57
N TYR A 220 -15.45 10.38 -10.86
CA TYR A 220 -16.31 10.85 -11.95
C TYR A 220 -16.11 12.31 -12.39
N THR A 221 -15.07 12.56 -13.19
CA THR A 221 -15.27 13.43 -14.36
C THR A 221 -15.79 12.55 -15.48
N SER A 222 -17.10 12.59 -15.77
CA SER A 222 -17.58 12.03 -17.04
C SER A 222 -16.96 12.87 -18.16
N MET A 223 -16.24 12.22 -19.08
CA MET A 223 -15.97 12.82 -20.38
C MET A 223 -17.27 12.73 -21.20
N SER A 224 -18.25 13.56 -20.86
CA SER A 224 -19.29 13.94 -21.80
C SER A 224 -18.82 15.20 -22.52
N THR A 225 -18.08 15.01 -23.61
CA THR A 225 -18.05 16.01 -24.68
C THR A 225 -19.43 16.05 -25.29
N ASP A 226 -20.29 16.96 -24.82
CA ASP A 226 -21.04 17.81 -25.72
C ASP A 226 -21.54 19.09 -25.02
N ASN A 227 -21.14 20.22 -25.60
CA ASN A 227 -21.57 21.56 -25.26
C ASN A 227 -23.04 21.75 -25.69
N ARG A 228 -23.94 22.05 -24.76
CA ARG A 228 -24.93 23.14 -24.87
C ARG A 228 -25.72 23.27 -23.58
N GLY A 229 -25.65 24.44 -22.97
CA GLY A 229 -26.32 24.74 -21.72
C GLY A 229 -27.84 24.76 -21.83
N GLN A 230 -28.49 24.31 -20.75
CA GLN A 230 -29.67 24.94 -20.20
C GLN A 230 -29.85 24.50 -18.75
N SER A 231 -30.02 25.51 -17.90
CA SER A 231 -30.25 25.41 -16.46
C SER A 231 -31.59 24.72 -16.19
N GLN A 232 -31.62 23.68 -15.34
CA GLN A 232 -32.82 23.26 -14.61
C GLN A 232 -32.45 22.36 -13.42
N SER A 233 -32.59 22.95 -12.22
CA SER A 233 -32.93 22.35 -10.93
C SER A 233 -32.29 21.00 -10.55
N ASN A 234 -31.23 21.07 -9.73
CA ASN A 234 -30.65 19.95 -8.97
C ASN A 234 -31.72 19.15 -8.21
N PRO A 235 -31.99 17.88 -8.55
CA PRO A 235 -32.56 16.93 -7.62
C PRO A 235 -31.39 16.30 -6.85
N GLY A 236 -31.27 16.64 -5.57
CA GLY A 236 -30.53 15.85 -4.57
C GLY A 236 -29.09 15.50 -4.95
N MET A 237 -28.16 16.39 -4.63
CA MET A 237 -26.76 16.00 -4.39
C MET A 237 -26.77 15.09 -3.16
N LEU A 238 -27.07 13.79 -3.36
CA LEU A 238 -26.79 12.76 -2.38
C LEU A 238 -25.29 12.81 -2.21
N ARG A 239 -24.88 13.50 -1.15
CA ARG A 239 -23.57 13.41 -0.53
C ARG A 239 -23.30 11.92 -0.44
N SER A 240 -22.43 11.39 -1.30
CA SER A 240 -21.82 10.10 -1.08
C SER A 240 -21.11 10.23 0.25
N THR A 241 -21.78 9.83 1.33
CA THR A 241 -21.17 9.68 2.63
C THR A 241 -19.96 8.78 2.40
N PRO A 242 -18.74 9.19 2.80
CA PRO A 242 -17.55 8.37 2.59
C PRO A 242 -17.81 7.02 3.25
N SER A 243 -17.98 5.97 2.45
CA SER A 243 -18.33 4.67 3.02
C SER A 243 -17.06 4.06 3.59
N THR A 244 -17.01 4.06 4.92
CA THR A 244 -16.64 2.92 5.76
C THR A 244 -15.37 2.16 5.39
N ASN A 245 -14.31 2.34 6.20
CA ASN A 245 -13.30 1.33 6.55
C ASN A 245 -13.33 0.06 5.68
N THR A 246 -12.66 0.12 4.54
CA THR A 246 -12.64 -1.00 3.59
C THR A 246 -11.73 -2.09 4.09
N SER A 247 -12.28 -3.29 4.36
CA SER A 247 -11.46 -4.47 4.64
C SER A 247 -10.51 -4.72 3.47
N ALA A 248 -9.23 -4.62 3.77
CA ALA A 248 -8.15 -4.75 2.81
C ALA A 248 -7.06 -5.65 3.40
N TYR A 249 -6.39 -6.35 2.51
CA TYR A 249 -5.17 -7.07 2.86
C TYR A 249 -4.01 -6.39 2.15
N ILE A 250 -2.88 -6.26 2.83
CA ILE A 250 -1.69 -5.63 2.30
C ILE A 250 -0.57 -6.65 2.39
N GLU A 251 0.08 -6.91 1.28
CA GLU A 251 1.28 -7.73 1.23
C GLU A 251 2.50 -6.84 1.06
N LEU A 252 3.47 -6.98 1.95
CA LEU A 252 4.80 -6.40 1.85
C LEU A 252 5.78 -7.54 1.56
N PRO A 253 6.35 -7.61 0.34
CA PRO A 253 7.30 -8.67 -0.02
C PRO A 253 8.61 -8.54 0.76
N ALA A 254 9.36 -9.64 0.88
CA ALA A 254 10.65 -9.67 1.61
C ALA A 254 11.63 -8.58 1.16
N SER A 255 11.68 -8.26 -0.14
CA SER A 255 12.51 -7.16 -0.66
C SER A 255 12.13 -5.80 -0.07
N SER A 256 10.83 -5.57 0.12
CA SER A 256 10.28 -4.34 0.69
C SER A 256 10.53 -4.27 2.21
N LEU A 257 10.46 -5.41 2.90
CA LEU A 257 10.87 -5.52 4.31
C LEU A 257 12.37 -5.19 4.48
N ALA A 258 13.22 -5.75 3.63
CA ALA A 258 14.66 -5.47 3.66
C ALA A 258 14.94 -3.97 3.43
N SER A 259 14.23 -3.33 2.49
CA SER A 259 14.31 -1.88 2.27
C SER A 259 13.87 -1.07 3.49
N MET A 260 12.83 -1.50 4.21
CA MET A 260 12.41 -0.86 5.47
C MET A 260 13.49 -0.95 6.55
N GLY A 261 14.26 -2.04 6.60
CA GLY A 261 15.39 -2.18 7.53
C GLY A 261 16.38 -1.02 7.44
N ASN A 262 16.75 -0.61 6.22
CA ASN A 262 17.65 0.51 5.99
C ASN A 262 17.11 1.85 6.52
N SER A 263 15.78 1.98 6.69
CA SER A 263 15.12 3.17 7.23
C SER A 263 14.98 3.18 8.75
N VAL A 264 15.25 2.07 9.45
CA VAL A 264 15.13 2.00 10.93
C VAL A 264 16.07 2.99 11.61
N GLY A 265 17.21 3.31 10.96
CA GLY A 265 18.24 4.20 11.47
C GLY A 265 19.03 3.59 12.63
N ASP A 266 19.89 4.40 13.25
CA ASP A 266 20.65 3.98 14.42
C ASP A 266 19.72 3.80 15.63
N LEU A 267 19.83 2.63 16.29
CA LEU A 267 19.06 2.28 17.47
C LEU A 267 19.95 2.32 18.71
N PRO A 268 19.75 3.25 19.65
CA PRO A 268 20.50 3.25 20.90
C PRO A 268 20.08 2.05 21.75
N ILE A 269 21.05 1.25 22.20
CA ILE A 269 20.84 0.11 23.11
C ILE A 269 21.14 0.56 24.54
N THR A 270 22.30 1.19 24.74
CA THR A 270 22.75 1.83 25.99
C THR A 270 23.40 3.18 25.69
N SER A 271 23.93 3.86 26.70
CA SER A 271 24.66 5.12 26.53
C SER A 271 25.94 5.02 25.69
N ASN A 272 26.52 3.83 25.57
CA ASN A 272 27.77 3.57 24.83
C ASN A 272 27.60 2.61 23.65
N MET A 273 26.44 1.96 23.50
CA MET A 273 26.20 0.95 22.46
C MET A 273 25.06 1.33 21.53
N MET A 274 25.26 1.18 20.22
CA MET A 274 24.27 1.45 19.19
C MET A 274 24.17 0.31 18.20
N ALA A 275 22.96 -0.06 17.81
CA ALA A 275 22.69 -0.93 16.68
C ALA A 275 22.57 -0.10 15.40
N LYS A 276 23.25 -0.52 14.33
CA LYS A 276 23.28 0.12 13.02
C LYS A 276 23.02 -0.89 11.92
N ASN A 277 22.76 -0.39 10.70
CA ASN A 277 22.62 -1.21 9.49
C ASN A 277 21.58 -2.33 9.66
N ALA A 278 20.42 -2.00 10.21
CA ALA A 278 19.36 -2.97 10.43
C ALA A 278 18.88 -3.56 9.10
N ASN A 279 18.79 -4.88 9.03
CA ASN A 279 18.20 -5.62 7.94
C ASN A 279 17.01 -6.41 8.48
N ILE A 280 15.87 -6.34 7.78
CA ILE A 280 14.66 -7.08 8.13
C ILE A 280 14.45 -8.15 7.07
N GLY A 281 14.53 -9.40 7.49
CA GLY A 281 14.21 -10.57 6.68
C GLY A 281 13.05 -11.37 7.28
N VAL A 282 12.75 -12.51 6.66
CA VAL A 282 11.75 -13.46 7.10
C VAL A 282 12.40 -14.80 7.40
N GLN A 283 12.02 -15.41 8.52
CA GLN A 283 12.47 -16.74 8.91
C GLN A 283 11.29 -17.53 9.49
N GLY A 284 10.79 -18.51 8.72
CA GLY A 284 9.57 -19.24 9.07
C GLY A 284 8.38 -18.28 9.17
N SER A 285 7.64 -18.33 10.28
CA SER A 285 6.49 -17.45 10.53
C SER A 285 6.86 -16.12 11.21
N ASN A 286 8.15 -15.83 11.35
CA ASN A 286 8.67 -14.67 12.08
C ASN A 286 9.47 -13.74 11.18
N LEU A 287 9.59 -12.49 11.60
CA LEU A 287 10.57 -11.55 11.07
C LEU A 287 11.91 -11.76 11.77
N LEU A 288 12.99 -11.62 11.01
CA LEU A 288 14.35 -11.65 11.52
C LEU A 288 14.98 -10.27 11.34
N ILE A 289 15.31 -9.61 12.44
CA ILE A 289 15.95 -8.29 12.42
C ILE A 289 17.41 -8.48 12.81
N SER A 290 18.32 -8.24 11.88
CA SER A 290 19.76 -8.29 12.14
C SER A 290 20.34 -6.88 12.09
N ALA A 291 21.14 -6.50 13.08
CA ALA A 291 21.79 -5.20 13.14
C ALA A 291 23.21 -5.33 13.70
N ASP A 292 24.12 -4.51 13.19
CA ASP A 292 25.49 -4.45 13.68
C ASP A 292 25.55 -3.64 14.97
N VAL A 293 26.13 -4.22 16.01
CA VAL A 293 26.30 -3.56 17.31
C VAL A 293 27.66 -2.89 17.36
N TYR A 294 27.64 -1.59 17.61
CA TYR A 294 28.81 -0.75 17.80
C TYR A 294 28.92 -0.32 19.26
N ASP A 295 30.11 -0.47 19.83
CA ASP A 295 30.50 0.21 21.06
C ASP A 295 31.31 1.47 20.72
N SER A 296 31.10 2.52 21.51
CA SER A 296 31.71 3.84 21.28
C SER A 296 33.24 3.84 21.38
N PHE A 297 33.84 2.86 22.07
CA PHE A 297 35.30 2.74 22.25
C PHE A 297 35.91 1.69 21.32
N LEU A 298 35.24 0.54 21.15
CA LEU A 298 35.79 -0.60 20.42
C LEU A 298 35.34 -0.69 18.95
N GLY A 299 34.37 0.14 18.52
CA GLY A 299 33.80 0.06 17.17
C GLY A 299 32.81 -1.10 17.04
N LYS A 300 32.73 -1.75 15.87
CA LYS A 300 31.83 -2.90 15.67
C LYS A 300 32.28 -4.06 16.53
N ILE A 301 31.44 -4.46 17.49
CA ILE A 301 31.74 -5.54 18.43
C ILE A 301 31.01 -6.84 18.07
N GLY A 302 29.92 -6.77 17.31
CA GLY A 302 29.17 -7.95 16.90
C GLY A 302 27.95 -7.63 16.06
N THR A 303 27.13 -8.65 15.83
CA THR A 303 25.84 -8.54 15.14
C THR A 303 24.76 -9.10 16.05
N ALA A 304 23.73 -8.30 16.32
CA ALA A 304 22.55 -8.71 17.05
C ALA A 304 21.51 -9.24 16.06
N THR A 305 20.96 -10.41 16.34
CA THR A 305 19.88 -11.02 15.57
C THR A 305 18.68 -11.20 16.49
N THR A 306 17.58 -10.53 16.15
CA THR A 306 16.34 -10.52 16.91
C THR A 306 15.25 -11.18 16.08
N THR A 307 14.69 -12.27 16.59
CA THR A 307 13.52 -12.94 16.01
C THR A 307 12.28 -12.31 16.61
N VAL A 308 11.38 -11.81 15.76
CA VAL A 308 10.16 -11.13 16.19
C VAL A 308 8.93 -11.68 15.47
N ALA A 309 7.85 -11.90 16.22
CA ALA A 309 6.56 -12.23 15.65
C ALA A 309 5.83 -10.94 15.25
N PRO A 310 5.35 -10.79 14.01
CA PRO A 310 4.51 -9.66 13.63
C PRO A 310 3.17 -9.73 14.35
N THR A 311 2.64 -8.57 14.72
CA THR A 311 1.37 -8.42 15.44
C THR A 311 0.74 -7.06 15.08
N ALA A 312 -0.45 -6.79 15.61
CA ALA A 312 -1.13 -5.52 15.48
C ALA A 312 -1.50 -4.99 16.86
N ALA A 313 -1.28 -3.70 17.10
CA ALA A 313 -1.64 -3.06 18.35
C ALA A 313 -2.15 -1.64 18.09
N GLY A 314 -3.32 -1.29 18.64
CA GLY A 314 -3.88 0.05 18.52
C GLY A 314 -4.16 0.50 17.08
N GLY A 315 -4.41 -0.44 16.16
CA GLY A 315 -4.64 -0.12 14.75
C GLY A 315 -3.36 0.01 13.92
N SER A 316 -2.19 -0.37 14.44
CA SER A 316 -0.91 -0.25 13.76
C SER A 316 -0.12 -1.55 13.75
N LEU A 317 0.84 -1.64 12.82
CA LEU A 317 1.82 -2.71 12.81
C LEU A 317 2.65 -2.67 14.11
N ALA A 318 2.69 -3.80 14.79
CA ALA A 318 3.50 -4.03 15.98
C ALA A 318 4.29 -5.33 15.82
N VAL A 319 5.24 -5.55 16.72
CA VAL A 319 6.02 -6.79 16.83
C VAL A 319 6.09 -7.24 18.29
N HIS A 320 6.22 -8.55 18.46
CA HIS A 320 6.57 -9.18 19.72
C HIS A 320 7.95 -9.83 19.58
N VAL A 321 8.90 -9.45 20.44
CA VAL A 321 10.26 -10.01 20.40
C VAL A 321 10.23 -11.39 21.06
N LEU A 322 10.62 -12.42 20.31
CA LEU A 322 10.67 -13.80 20.78
C LEU A 322 12.03 -14.13 21.41
N SER A 323 13.11 -13.75 20.71
CA SER A 323 14.47 -13.99 21.17
C SER A 323 15.43 -12.99 20.54
N THR A 324 16.49 -12.65 21.26
CA THR A 324 17.62 -11.88 20.72
C THR A 324 18.92 -12.62 21.02
N THR A 325 19.76 -12.77 20.01
CA THR A 325 21.13 -13.27 20.16
C THR A 325 22.12 -12.21 19.71
N ILE A 326 23.30 -12.19 20.32
CA ILE A 326 24.41 -11.36 19.88
C ILE A 326 25.57 -12.27 19.53
N THR A 327 26.06 -12.14 18.30
CA THR A 327 27.24 -12.85 17.81
C THR A 327 28.43 -11.90 17.80
N PHE A 328 29.40 -12.14 18.68
CA PHE A 328 30.65 -11.39 18.78
C PHE A 328 31.71 -12.00 17.87
N LEU A 329 32.27 -11.16 17.00
CA LEU A 329 33.35 -11.52 16.05
C LEU A 329 33.08 -12.79 15.20
N ASN A 330 31.80 -13.18 15.02
CA ASN A 330 31.38 -14.45 14.41
C ASN A 330 31.89 -15.73 15.10
N ILE A 331 32.31 -15.64 16.37
CA ILE A 331 32.89 -16.77 17.11
C ILE A 331 32.00 -17.18 18.28
N PHE A 332 31.43 -16.22 19.00
CA PHE A 332 30.60 -16.49 20.18
C PHE A 332 29.20 -15.89 20.03
N THR A 333 28.18 -16.74 20.11
CA THR A 333 26.77 -16.32 20.12
C THR A 333 26.20 -16.53 21.51
N PHE A 334 25.69 -15.45 22.12
CA PHE A 334 25.04 -15.51 23.42
C PHE A 334 23.57 -15.08 23.31
N PRO A 335 22.65 -15.74 24.03
CA PRO A 335 21.30 -15.22 24.19
C PRO A 335 21.36 -13.91 24.99
N TYR A 336 20.59 -12.93 24.54
CA TYR A 336 20.55 -11.59 25.12
C TYR A 336 19.10 -11.17 25.42
N ASP A 337 18.33 -12.14 25.91
CA ASP A 337 16.88 -12.01 26.08
C ASP A 337 16.47 -11.00 27.16
N SER A 338 17.38 -10.63 28.05
CA SER A 338 17.16 -9.60 29.07
C SER A 338 16.78 -8.23 28.49
N TYR A 339 17.08 -7.98 27.21
CA TYR A 339 16.76 -6.73 26.53
C TYR A 339 15.55 -6.83 25.59
N ASN A 340 14.91 -7.99 25.49
CA ASN A 340 13.80 -8.22 24.56
C ASN A 340 12.66 -7.20 24.75
N ALA A 341 12.34 -6.86 26.00
CA ALA A 341 11.31 -5.86 26.31
C ALA A 341 11.67 -4.45 25.81
N GLN A 342 12.92 -4.03 25.98
CA GLN A 342 13.40 -2.72 25.54
C GLN A 342 13.50 -2.65 24.00
N ILE A 343 13.97 -3.72 23.37
CA ILE A 343 14.02 -3.86 21.90
C ILE A 343 12.60 -3.81 21.34
N GLN A 344 11.67 -4.55 21.94
CA GLN A 344 10.26 -4.55 21.53
C GLN A 344 9.65 -3.15 21.63
N GLN A 345 9.84 -2.45 22.74
CA GLN A 345 9.34 -1.09 22.91
C GLN A 345 9.91 -0.14 21.86
N THR A 346 11.21 -0.27 21.58
CA THR A 346 11.90 0.55 20.58
C THR A 346 11.36 0.28 19.18
N LEU A 347 11.27 -0.99 18.77
CA LEU A 347 10.74 -1.40 17.47
C LEU A 347 9.27 -0.95 17.30
N ASN A 348 8.43 -1.18 18.31
CA ASN A 348 7.02 -0.78 18.27
C ASN A 348 6.87 0.74 18.21
N SER A 349 7.73 1.52 18.87
CA SER A 349 7.71 2.99 18.75
C SER A 349 8.00 3.48 17.33
N LYS A 350 8.83 2.75 16.57
CA LYS A 350 9.19 3.07 15.19
C LYS A 350 8.15 2.57 14.18
N LEU A 351 7.65 1.34 14.35
CA LEU A 351 6.71 0.67 13.44
C LEU A 351 5.28 1.19 13.56
N ASN A 352 4.83 1.55 14.76
CA ASN A 352 3.47 2.04 15.00
C ASN A 352 3.12 3.26 14.11
N ARG A 353 4.13 4.03 13.69
CA ARG A 353 3.95 5.22 12.85
C ARG A 353 4.20 5.00 11.36
N ALA A 354 4.68 3.82 10.95
CA ALA A 354 5.08 3.56 9.56
C ALA A 354 3.90 3.58 8.58
N LEU A 355 2.73 3.13 9.05
CA LEU A 355 1.51 2.96 8.25
C LEU A 355 0.34 3.84 8.72
N ALA A 356 0.55 4.62 9.79
CA ALA A 356 -0.47 5.48 10.37
C ALA A 356 -1.03 6.47 9.32
N GLY A 357 -2.36 6.65 9.33
CA GLY A 357 -3.07 7.51 8.37
C GLY A 357 -3.29 6.90 6.98
N LYS A 358 -2.60 5.79 6.64
CA LYS A 358 -2.79 5.06 5.38
C LYS A 358 -3.61 3.80 5.59
N PHE A 359 -3.25 3.04 6.63
CA PHE A 359 -3.87 1.75 6.95
C PHE A 359 -4.03 1.58 8.44
N THR A 360 -5.18 1.04 8.84
CA THR A 360 -5.39 0.56 10.20
C THR A 360 -5.20 -0.94 10.19
N VAL A 361 -4.17 -1.44 10.87
CA VAL A 361 -3.80 -2.86 10.93
C VAL A 361 -4.50 -3.52 12.11
N THR A 362 -5.21 -4.62 11.85
CA THR A 362 -5.87 -5.45 12.87
C THR A 362 -5.18 -6.78 13.08
N GLN A 363 -4.44 -7.27 12.07
CA GLN A 363 -3.64 -8.48 12.18
C GLN A 363 -2.42 -8.37 11.26
N ALA A 364 -1.32 -8.99 11.64
CA ALA A 364 -0.11 -9.10 10.84
C ALA A 364 0.44 -10.52 10.95
N ALA A 365 0.80 -11.15 9.84
CA ALA A 365 1.35 -12.50 9.79
C ALA A 365 2.31 -12.64 8.61
N ILE A 366 3.23 -13.61 8.69
CA ILE A 366 4.07 -13.99 7.55
C ILE A 366 3.35 -15.04 6.71
N GLY A 367 3.39 -14.84 5.39
CA GLY A 367 2.94 -15.79 4.40
C GLY A 367 1.44 -15.69 4.06
N PRO A 368 0.97 -16.58 3.18
CA PRO A 368 -0.42 -16.64 2.78
C PRO A 368 -1.35 -16.96 3.96
N ASN A 369 -2.58 -16.46 3.89
CA ASN A 369 -3.65 -16.79 4.83
C ASN A 369 -4.90 -17.27 4.11
N THR A 370 -5.94 -17.65 4.85
CA THR A 370 -7.20 -18.17 4.28
C THR A 370 -7.93 -17.17 3.38
N HIS A 371 -7.68 -15.87 3.54
CA HIS A 371 -8.32 -14.81 2.78
C HIS A 371 -7.53 -14.39 1.53
N VAL A 372 -6.20 -14.50 1.58
CA VAL A 372 -5.27 -14.19 0.48
C VAL A 372 -4.24 -15.32 0.36
N PRO A 373 -4.64 -16.50 -0.15
CA PRO A 373 -3.76 -17.66 -0.29
C PRO A 373 -2.69 -17.48 -1.38
N CYS A 374 -2.84 -16.45 -2.24
CA CYS A 374 -1.88 -16.16 -3.31
C CYS A 374 -0.73 -15.24 -2.90
N ALA A 375 -0.68 -14.77 -1.65
CA ALA A 375 0.47 -14.00 -1.14
C ALA A 375 1.72 -14.89 -1.07
N ALA A 376 2.91 -14.30 -1.24
CA ALA A 376 4.14 -15.05 -1.18
C ALA A 376 4.43 -15.56 0.25
N GLY A 377 5.09 -16.70 0.36
CA GLY A 377 5.39 -17.36 1.64
C GLY A 377 6.29 -16.57 2.58
N ASP A 378 7.12 -15.69 2.02
CA ASP A 378 8.05 -14.81 2.72
C ASP A 378 7.58 -13.34 2.76
N SER A 379 6.31 -13.07 2.45
CA SER A 379 5.72 -11.74 2.57
C SER A 379 5.12 -11.51 3.94
N LEU A 380 5.16 -10.27 4.42
CA LEU A 380 4.34 -9.83 5.54
C LEU A 380 2.95 -9.45 5.03
N VAL A 381 1.94 -10.20 5.45
CA VAL A 381 0.53 -9.93 5.15
C VAL A 381 -0.13 -9.23 6.33
N LEU A 382 -0.63 -8.03 6.07
CA LEU A 382 -1.39 -7.23 7.01
C LEU A 382 -2.87 -7.34 6.66
N THR A 383 -3.71 -7.58 7.66
CA THR A 383 -5.17 -7.47 7.56
C THR A 383 -5.60 -6.21 8.28
N GLY A 384 -6.56 -5.50 7.71
CA GLY A 384 -7.05 -4.30 8.34
C GLY A 384 -8.04 -3.55 7.47
N VAL A 385 -8.07 -2.24 7.68
CA VAL A 385 -8.89 -1.33 6.89
C VAL A 385 -8.03 -0.26 6.23
N ALA A 386 -8.27 -0.05 4.95
CA ALA A 386 -7.61 0.97 4.15
C ALA A 386 -8.55 2.15 3.93
N SER A 387 -8.05 3.37 4.11
CA SER A 387 -8.75 4.57 3.67
C SER A 387 -8.49 4.76 2.19
N LEU A 388 -9.22 4.02 1.36
CA LEU A 388 -9.09 4.11 -0.10
C LEU A 388 -9.82 5.32 -0.70
N GLY A 389 -10.47 6.13 0.15
CA GLY A 389 -11.19 7.35 -0.20
C GLY A 389 -12.69 7.15 -0.12
#